data_AF-A0A1Q1FIC4-F1
#
_entry.id   AF-A0A1Q1FIC4-F1
#
_cell.length_a   1.000
_cell.length_b   1.000
_cell.length_c   1.000
_cell.angle_alpha   90.00
_cell.angle_beta   90.00
_cell.angle_gamma   90.00
#
_symmetry.space_group_name_H-M   'P 1'
#
loop_
_entity.id
_entity.type
_entity.pdbx_description
1 polymer ?
#
loop_
_entity_poly.entity_id
_entity_poly.type
_entity_poly.pdbx_seq_one_letter_code
_entity_poly.pdbx_strand_id
1 'polypeptide(L)'
;MPSVTARDWFPDGAPDKIEVAIAVVLLFDVAYDFYTGEPVVWSWFVGGFVACVLALGPVAASPVGSQVDTWFRDIGVAGRALVIIAFAVVVWMGYEFAGLPPKRLSSAASGIFLAVGFVIGVRLFSARTVG
;
A
#
# COMPACT_ATOMS: atom_id res chain seq x y z
N MET A 1 -9.83 3.63 26.41
CA MET A 1 -9.46 3.44 25.00
C MET A 1 -8.78 4.71 24.54
N PRO A 2 -7.48 4.71 24.19
CA PRO A 2 -6.86 5.90 23.62
C PRO A 2 -7.59 6.22 22.31
N SER A 3 -8.07 7.45 22.18
CA SER A 3 -8.72 7.94 20.97
C SER A 3 -7.66 8.07 19.88
N VAL A 4 -7.76 7.25 18.82
CA VAL A 4 -6.95 7.43 17.61
C VAL A 4 -7.33 8.79 17.02
N THR A 5 -6.40 9.74 17.03
CA THR A 5 -6.62 11.06 16.44
C THR A 5 -6.19 11.06 14.99
N ALA A 6 -6.70 12.00 14.19
CA ALA A 6 -6.30 12.14 12.77
C ALA A 6 -4.79 12.36 12.58
N ARG A 7 -4.09 12.84 13.61
CA ARG A 7 -2.62 12.97 13.62
C ARG A 7 -1.91 11.62 13.70
N ASP A 8 -2.48 10.66 14.43
CA ASP A 8 -1.91 9.31 14.54
C ASP A 8 -2.07 8.50 13.24
N TRP A 9 -2.89 9.01 12.30
CA TRP A 9 -3.26 8.30 11.07
C TRP A 9 -2.24 8.44 9.95
N PHE A 10 -1.37 9.44 10.01
CA PHE A 10 -0.33 9.68 9.01
C PHE A 10 1.02 9.87 9.69
N PRO A 11 2.10 9.22 9.20
CA PRO A 11 3.44 9.46 9.71
C PRO A 11 3.78 10.95 9.66
N ASP A 12 4.28 11.48 10.78
CA ASP A 12 4.70 12.88 10.88
C ASP A 12 5.83 13.17 9.86
N GLY A 13 5.64 14.23 9.05
CA GLY A 13 6.65 14.73 8.11
C GLY A 13 6.27 14.62 6.63
N ALA A 14 6.78 15.57 5.85
CA ALA A 14 6.58 15.63 4.40
C ALA A 14 7.13 14.37 3.71
N PRO A 15 6.50 13.89 2.63
CA PRO A 15 7.03 12.76 1.86
C PRO A 15 8.42 13.08 1.27
N ASP A 16 9.27 12.06 1.20
CA ASP A 16 10.56 12.20 0.51
C ASP A 16 10.37 12.25 -1.02
N LYS A 17 11.35 12.82 -1.73
CA LYS A 17 11.36 12.88 -3.21
C LYS A 17 11.25 11.49 -3.84
N ILE A 18 11.86 10.47 -3.23
CA ILE A 18 11.76 9.09 -3.71
C ILE A 18 10.33 8.58 -3.55
N GLU A 19 9.67 8.84 -2.41
CA GLU A 19 8.27 8.47 -2.18
C GLU A 19 7.36 9.13 -3.22
N VAL A 20 7.57 10.42 -3.49
CA VAL A 20 6.82 11.15 -4.52
C VAL A 20 7.05 10.56 -5.90
N ALA A 21 8.29 10.23 -6.27
CA ALA A 21 8.60 9.61 -7.56
C ALA A 21 7.91 8.24 -7.71
N ILE A 22 7.94 7.41 -6.65
CA ILE A 22 7.24 6.12 -6.61
C ILE A 22 5.74 6.34 -6.80
N ALA A 23 5.13 7.27 -6.05
CA ALA A 23 3.71 7.58 -6.18
C ALA A 23 3.34 7.98 -7.61
N VAL A 24 4.14 8.81 -8.28
CA VAL A 24 3.91 9.22 -9.67
C VAL A 24 3.95 8.02 -10.62
N VAL A 25 4.95 7.14 -10.49
CA VAL A 25 5.06 5.94 -11.33
C VAL A 25 3.86 5.02 -11.13
N LEU A 26 3.46 4.78 -9.87
CA LEU A 26 2.31 3.94 -9.54
C LEU A 26 0.99 4.53 -10.06
N LEU A 27 0.81 5.85 -9.96
CA LEU A 27 -0.39 6.52 -10.50
C LEU A 27 -0.42 6.52 -12.03
N PHE A 28 0.74 6.60 -12.68
CA PHE A 28 0.83 6.47 -14.13
C PHE A 28 0.41 5.08 -14.60
N ASP A 29 0.83 4.03 -13.91
CA ASP A 29 0.43 2.64 -14.19
C ASP A 29 -1.09 2.48 -14.08
N VAL A 30 -1.69 2.95 -12.99
CA VAL A 30 -3.15 2.96 -12.82
C VAL A 30 -3.85 3.73 -13.95
N ALA A 31 -3.36 4.93 -14.31
CA ALA A 31 -3.93 5.72 -15.38
C ALA A 31 -3.83 5.02 -16.75
N TYR A 32 -2.73 4.29 -16.98
CA TYR A 32 -2.53 3.50 -18.19
C TYR A 32 -3.53 2.35 -18.30
N ASP A 33 -3.78 1.61 -17.22
CA ASP A 33 -4.79 0.54 -17.17
C ASP A 33 -6.20 1.05 -17.53
N PHE A 34 -6.57 2.23 -17.01
CA PHE A 34 -7.85 2.85 -17.34
C PHE A 34 -7.89 3.33 -18.81
N TYR A 35 -6.76 3.82 -19.34
CA TYR A 35 -6.67 4.29 -20.72
C TYR A 35 -6.77 3.16 -21.74
N THR A 36 -6.16 2.01 -21.47
CA THR A 36 -6.23 0.82 -22.33
C THR A 36 -7.58 0.11 -22.26
N GLY A 37 -8.45 0.52 -21.32
CA GLY A 37 -9.79 -0.02 -21.16
C GLY A 37 -9.80 -1.41 -20.52
N GLU A 38 -8.80 -1.74 -19.69
CA GLU A 38 -8.78 -3.01 -19.00
C GLU A 38 -10.02 -3.15 -18.08
N PRO A 39 -10.72 -4.29 -18.10
CA PRO A 39 -11.90 -4.49 -17.28
C PRO A 39 -11.53 -4.56 -15.79
N VAL A 40 -11.90 -3.52 -15.04
CA VAL A 40 -11.66 -3.40 -13.60
C VAL A 40 -12.71 -4.16 -12.79
N VAL A 41 -12.25 -5.07 -11.93
CA VAL A 41 -13.10 -5.73 -10.94
C VAL A 41 -13.17 -4.85 -9.69
N TRP A 42 -14.16 -3.97 -9.65
CA TRP A 42 -14.31 -2.93 -8.61
C TRP A 42 -14.23 -3.44 -7.16
N SER A 43 -14.76 -4.63 -6.86
CA SER A 43 -14.69 -5.19 -5.51
C SER A 43 -13.26 -5.46 -5.06
N TRP A 44 -12.40 -5.93 -5.96
CA TRP A 44 -10.97 -6.16 -5.69
C TRP A 44 -10.19 -4.86 -5.68
N PHE A 45 -10.52 -3.92 -6.57
CA PHE A 45 -9.93 -2.59 -6.59
C PHE A 45 -10.16 -1.84 -5.27
N VAL A 46 -11.43 -1.72 -4.86
CA VAL A 46 -11.79 -1.07 -3.59
C VAL A 46 -11.22 -1.84 -2.41
N GLY A 47 -11.23 -3.18 -2.46
CA GLY A 47 -10.62 -4.02 -1.43
C GLY A 47 -9.13 -3.74 -1.25
N GLY A 48 -8.37 -3.70 -2.35
CA GLY A 48 -6.94 -3.38 -2.34
C GLY A 48 -6.65 -1.96 -1.84
N PHE A 49 -7.44 -0.99 -2.30
CA PHE A 49 -7.33 0.40 -1.84
C PHE A 49 -7.56 0.51 -0.33
N VAL A 50 -8.69 0.01 0.17
CA VAL A 50 -9.04 0.10 1.59
C VAL A 50 -8.04 -0.67 2.44
N ALA A 51 -7.64 -1.88 2.03
CA ALA A 51 -6.64 -2.67 2.75
C ALA A 51 -5.31 -1.93 2.86
N CYS A 52 -4.86 -1.28 1.78
CA CYS A 52 -3.61 -0.51 1.79
C CYS A 52 -3.71 0.77 2.65
N VAL A 53 -4.81 1.53 2.55
CA VAL A 53 -5.04 2.71 3.41
C VAL A 53 -5.06 2.31 4.88
N LEU A 54 -5.74 1.21 5.22
CA LEU A 54 -5.77 0.70 6.59
C LEU A 54 -4.39 0.24 7.05
N ALA A 55 -3.64 -0.45 6.19
CA ALA A 55 -2.28 -0.90 6.48
C ALA A 55 -1.34 0.28 6.75
N LEU A 56 -1.37 1.31 5.90
CA LEU A 56 -0.49 2.49 5.97
C LEU A 56 -0.88 3.50 7.06
N GLY A 57 -2.15 3.51 7.48
CA GLY A 57 -2.64 4.42 8.52
C GLY A 57 -2.84 3.73 9.87
N PRO A 58 -4.08 3.35 10.23
CA PRO A 58 -4.43 2.92 11.57
C PRO A 58 -3.75 1.61 12.01
N VAL A 59 -3.50 0.68 11.08
CA VAL A 59 -2.84 -0.59 11.42
C VAL A 59 -1.36 -0.35 11.72
N ALA A 60 -0.67 0.47 10.91
CA ALA A 60 0.70 0.87 11.18
C ALA A 60 0.86 1.60 12.52
N ALA A 61 -0.11 2.46 12.88
CA ALA A 61 -0.12 3.18 14.14
C ALA A 61 -0.53 2.33 15.36
N SER A 62 -0.97 1.09 15.16
CA SER A 62 -1.41 0.21 16.24
C SER A 62 -0.24 -0.50 16.93
N PRO A 63 -0.44 -1.03 18.17
CA PRO A 63 0.57 -1.85 18.84
C PRO A 63 1.01 -3.06 18.00
N VAL A 64 0.07 -3.66 17.26
CA VAL A 64 0.36 -4.78 16.34
C VAL A 64 1.27 -4.33 15.21
N GLY A 65 1.00 -3.17 14.60
CA GLY A 65 1.86 -2.57 13.58
C GLY A 65 3.27 -2.33 14.08
N SER A 66 3.41 -1.75 15.28
CA SER A 66 4.72 -1.49 15.90
C SER A 66 5.51 -2.77 16.20
N GLN A 67 4.83 -3.85 16.60
CA GLN A 67 5.46 -5.15 16.84
C GLN A 67 5.94 -5.77 15.54
N VAL A 68 5.13 -5.68 14.47
CA VAL A 68 5.51 -6.17 13.14
C VAL A 68 6.69 -5.37 12.58
N ASP A 69 6.68 -4.04 12.70
CA ASP A 69 7.81 -3.20 12.26
C ASP A 69 9.09 -3.55 13.02
N THR A 70 9.01 -3.67 14.35
CA THR A 70 10.18 -4.03 15.18
C THR A 70 10.74 -5.40 14.79
N TRP A 71 9.87 -6.41 14.70
CA TRP A 71 10.27 -7.76 14.28
C TRP A 71 10.88 -7.76 12.87
N PHE A 72 10.24 -7.09 11.91
CA PHE A 72 10.72 -7.01 10.54
C PHE A 72 12.05 -6.25 10.46
N ARG A 73 12.28 -5.30 11.38
CA ARG A 73 13.54 -4.59 11.47
C ARG A 73 14.65 -5.45 12.07
N ASP A 74 14.33 -6.26 13.07
CA ASP A 74 15.26 -7.14 13.79
C ASP A 74 15.80 -8.32 12.97
N ILE A 75 15.00 -8.88 12.04
CA ILE A 75 15.46 -10.00 11.19
C ILE A 75 16.55 -9.61 10.16
N GLY A 76 16.90 -8.33 10.07
CA GLY A 76 17.93 -7.82 9.17
C GLY A 76 17.58 -7.88 7.69
N VAL A 77 18.47 -7.38 6.83
CA VAL A 77 18.21 -7.22 5.38
C VAL A 77 17.91 -8.57 4.71
N ALA A 78 18.66 -9.62 5.04
CA ALA A 78 18.47 -10.96 4.47
C ALA A 78 17.12 -11.57 4.90
N GLY A 79 16.73 -11.40 6.17
CA GLY A 79 15.42 -11.84 6.66
C GLY A 79 14.27 -11.12 5.96
N ARG A 80 14.38 -9.80 5.77
CA ARG A 80 13.38 -9.01 5.03
C ARG A 80 13.23 -9.48 3.59
N ALA A 81 14.35 -9.74 2.90
CA ALA A 81 14.32 -10.27 1.55
C ALA A 81 13.59 -11.62 1.49
N LEU A 82 13.87 -12.53 2.44
CA LEU A 82 13.17 -13.81 2.51
C LEU A 82 11.67 -13.67 2.76
N VAL A 83 11.25 -12.75 3.64
CA VAL A 83 9.82 -12.50 3.90
C VAL A 83 9.13 -11.96 2.64
N ILE A 84 9.76 -11.03 1.91
CA ILE A 84 9.23 -10.49 0.65
C ILE A 84 9.12 -11.60 -0.40
N ILE A 85 10.15 -12.43 -0.54
CA ILE A 85 10.15 -13.58 -1.46
C ILE A 85 9.04 -14.57 -1.06
N ALA A 86 8.92 -14.90 0.22
CA ALA A 86 7.87 -15.81 0.70
C ALA A 86 6.48 -15.27 0.40
N PHE A 87 6.24 -13.96 0.62
CA PHE A 87 4.99 -13.31 0.23
C PHE A 87 4.74 -13.42 -1.28
N ALA A 88 5.75 -13.13 -2.11
CA ALA A 88 5.63 -13.24 -3.56
C ALA A 88 5.31 -14.68 -4.00
N VAL A 89 5.94 -15.68 -3.38
CA VAL A 89 5.65 -17.10 -3.64
C VAL A 89 4.23 -17.47 -3.24
N VAL A 90 3.72 -17.00 -2.10
CA VAL A 90 2.33 -17.25 -1.68
C VAL A 90 1.34 -16.62 -2.66
N VAL A 91 1.59 -15.38 -3.11
CA VAL A 91 0.75 -14.73 -4.12
C VAL A 91 0.80 -15.51 -5.44
N TRP A 92 1.99 -15.93 -5.87
CA TRP A 92 2.18 -16.77 -7.05
C TRP A 92 1.44 -18.11 -6.94
N MET A 93 1.52 -18.77 -5.78
CA MET A 93 0.77 -20.00 -5.53
C MET A 93 -0.75 -19.76 -5.54
N GLY A 94 -1.22 -18.64 -5.01
CA GLY A 94 -2.64 -18.26 -5.09
C GLY A 94 -3.10 -18.09 -6.55
N TYR A 95 -2.25 -17.55 -7.41
CA TYR A 95 -2.50 -17.47 -8.85
C TYR A 95 -2.59 -18.87 -9.48
N GLU A 96 -1.58 -19.72 -9.26
CA GLU A 96 -1.46 -21.01 -9.94
C GLU A 96 -2.47 -22.05 -9.42
N PHE A 97 -2.66 -22.12 -8.10
CA PHE A 97 -3.44 -23.20 -7.46
C PHE A 97 -4.88 -22.81 -7.14
N ALA A 98 -5.16 -21.55 -6.81
CA ALA A 98 -6.53 -21.12 -6.48
C ALA A 98 -7.32 -20.63 -7.71
N GLY A 99 -6.69 -20.65 -8.90
CA GLY A 99 -7.31 -20.22 -10.16
C GLY A 99 -7.81 -18.77 -10.10
N LEU A 100 -7.14 -17.92 -9.30
CA LEU A 100 -7.50 -16.52 -9.16
C LEU A 100 -7.34 -15.83 -10.52
N PRO A 101 -8.44 -15.35 -11.16
CA PRO A 101 -8.34 -14.70 -12.44
C PRO A 101 -7.35 -13.52 -12.36
N PRO A 102 -6.37 -13.40 -13.27
CA PRO A 102 -5.35 -12.35 -13.22
C PRO A 102 -5.96 -10.95 -13.07
N LYS A 103 -7.14 -10.73 -13.65
CA LYS A 103 -7.94 -9.50 -13.57
C LYS A 103 -8.28 -9.07 -12.14
N ARG A 104 -8.52 -10.01 -11.22
CA ARG A 104 -8.82 -9.70 -9.81
C ARG A 104 -7.57 -9.21 -9.09
N LEU A 105 -6.43 -9.85 -9.37
CA LEU A 105 -5.16 -9.48 -8.78
C LEU A 105 -4.67 -8.13 -9.30
N SER A 106 -4.75 -7.90 -10.62
CA SER A 106 -4.40 -6.60 -11.22
C SER A 106 -5.30 -5.50 -10.67
N SER A 107 -6.62 -5.72 -10.61
CA SER A 107 -7.55 -4.74 -10.02
C SER A 107 -7.19 -4.38 -8.58
N ALA A 108 -6.85 -5.37 -7.75
CA ALA A 108 -6.41 -5.11 -6.37
C ALA A 108 -5.06 -4.37 -6.31
N ALA A 109 -4.11 -4.72 -7.19
CA ALA A 109 -2.83 -4.03 -7.29
C ALA A 109 -3.03 -2.56 -7.69
N SER A 110 -3.84 -2.26 -8.71
CA SER A 110 -4.16 -0.88 -9.11
C SER A 110 -4.85 -0.11 -7.96
N GLY A 111 -5.69 -0.78 -7.16
CA GLY A 111 -6.28 -0.22 -5.93
C GLY A 111 -5.23 0.13 -4.87
N ILE A 112 -4.26 -0.76 -4.63
CA ILE A 112 -3.13 -0.54 -3.72
C ILE A 112 -2.27 0.65 -4.21
N PHE A 113 -1.97 0.70 -5.51
CA PHE A 113 -1.19 1.77 -6.13
C PHE A 113 -1.88 3.13 -5.98
N LEU A 114 -3.19 3.18 -6.22
CA LEU A 114 -3.98 4.38 -5.97
C LEU A 114 -3.95 4.79 -4.48
N ALA A 115 -4.04 3.83 -3.56
CA ALA A 115 -3.96 4.10 -2.12
C ALA A 115 -2.60 4.70 -1.72
N VAL A 116 -1.49 4.18 -2.25
CA VAL A 116 -0.15 4.74 -2.02
C VAL A 116 -0.08 6.19 -2.51
N GLY A 117 -0.53 6.44 -3.75
CA GLY A 117 -0.58 7.80 -4.31
C GLY A 117 -1.46 8.74 -3.50
N PHE A 118 -2.62 8.26 -3.03
CA PHE A 118 -3.54 9.01 -2.17
C PHE A 118 -2.87 9.38 -0.83
N VAL A 119 -2.28 8.42 -0.12
CA VAL A 119 -1.61 8.65 1.17
C VAL A 119 -0.46 9.65 1.03
N ILE A 120 0.37 9.50 0.00
CA ILE A 120 1.48 10.43 -0.26
C ILE A 120 0.96 11.81 -0.63
N GLY A 121 -0.10 11.90 -1.44
CA GLY A 121 -0.77 13.15 -1.77
C GLY A 121 -1.32 13.88 -0.55
N VAL A 122 -1.97 13.15 0.37
CA VAL A 122 -2.48 13.71 1.64
C VAL A 122 -1.34 14.22 2.51
N ARG A 123 -0.24 13.45 2.64
CA ARG A 123 0.95 13.89 3.39
C ARG A 123 1.58 15.14 2.78
N LEU A 124 1.65 15.21 1.45
CA LEU A 124 2.20 16.37 0.72
C LEU A 124 1.32 17.62 0.87
N PHE A 125 0.00 17.45 0.82
CA PHE A 125 -0.95 18.55 1.03
C PHE A 125 -0.91 19.07 2.48
N SER A 126 -0.84 18.15 3.45
CA SER A 126 -0.74 18.50 4.87
C SER A 126 0.55 19.25 5.19
N ALA A 127 1.68 18.81 4.61
CA ALA A 127 2.97 19.50 4.77
C ALA A 127 2.97 20.92 4.19
N ARG A 128 2.21 21.18 3.12
CA ARG A 128 2.10 22.51 2.50
C ARG A 128 1.16 23.47 3.24
N THR A 129 0.23 22.97 4.03
CA THR A 129 -0.76 23.79 4.74
C THR A 129 -0.34 24.17 6.16
N VAL A 130 0.59 23.42 6.75
CA VAL A 130 1.09 23.62 8.13
C VAL A 130 2.46 24.32 8.17
N GLY A 131 3.16 24.43 7.04
CA GLY A 131 4.42 25.18 6.90
C GLY A 131 4.22 26.58 6.33
#